data_AF-A0AAD9UVM9-F1
#
_entry.id   AF-A0AAD9UVM9-F1
#
_cell.length_a   1.000
_cell.length_b   1.000
_cell.length_c   1.000
_cell.angle_alpha   90.00
_cell.angle_beta   90.00
_cell.angle_gamma   90.00
#
_symmetry.space_group_name_H-M   'P 1'
#
loop_
_entity.id
_entity.type
_entity.pdbx_description
1 polymer ?
#
loop_
_entity_poly.entity_id
_entity_poly.type
_entity_poly.pdbx_seq_one_letter_code
_entity_poly.pdbx_strand_id
1 'polypeptide(L)'
;MRNGFATAAYRMGHSLVRDRFDLLDVIFRRRGFFEEAIPLAEFYNPAPFFREFPASKALDGIILGLVATPGRQVDRFITETLTDNLRLEGEGWAPFTIIDLPATNTARARDHGIPRGLWIARC
;
A
#
# COMPACT_ATOMS: atom_id res chain seq x y z
N MET A 1 18.72 13.87 1.17
CA MET A 1 18.56 12.40 1.00
C MET A 1 19.29 11.97 -0.27
N ARG A 2 20.01 10.83 -0.29
CA ARG A 2 20.74 10.37 -1.50
C ARG A 2 19.75 9.76 -2.51
N ASN A 3 19.96 10.01 -3.82
CA ASN A 3 19.06 9.55 -4.90
C ASN A 3 18.76 8.04 -4.81
N GLY A 4 19.77 7.18 -4.68
CA GLY A 4 19.53 5.73 -4.60
C GLY A 4 18.79 5.26 -3.35
N PHE A 5 18.83 6.04 -2.26
CA PHE A 5 18.02 5.72 -1.08
C PHE A 5 16.53 5.93 -1.37
N ALA A 6 16.16 7.09 -1.90
CA ALA A 6 14.77 7.44 -2.19
C ALA A 6 14.18 6.61 -3.35
N THR A 7 14.96 6.35 -4.39
CA THR A 7 14.46 5.76 -5.64
C THR A 7 14.48 4.23 -5.63
N ALA A 8 15.35 3.60 -4.81
CA ALA A 8 15.49 2.14 -4.77
C ALA A 8 15.37 1.59 -3.34
N ALA A 9 16.28 1.93 -2.42
CA ALA A 9 16.36 1.25 -1.13
C ALA A 9 15.09 1.38 -0.28
N TYR A 10 14.54 2.59 -0.16
CA TYR A 10 13.36 2.84 0.67
C TYR A 10 12.07 2.21 0.10
N ARG A 11 12.05 1.88 -1.20
CA ARG A 11 10.92 1.21 -1.86
C ARG A 11 10.81 -0.27 -1.52
N MET A 12 11.78 -0.83 -0.79
CA MET A 12 11.64 -2.18 -0.20
C MET A 12 10.39 -2.25 0.70
N GLY A 13 9.95 -1.13 1.27
CA GLY A 13 8.70 -1.07 2.03
C GLY A 13 7.45 -1.52 1.26
N HIS A 14 7.45 -1.50 -0.08
CA HIS A 14 6.31 -2.01 -0.86
C HIS A 14 6.08 -3.52 -0.70
N SER A 15 7.10 -4.31 -0.31
CA SER A 15 6.90 -5.73 -0.01
C SER A 15 6.14 -5.96 1.31
N LEU A 16 6.17 -4.98 2.23
CA LEU A 16 5.53 -5.05 3.55
C LEU A 16 4.01 -4.83 3.48
N VAL A 17 3.52 -4.22 2.39
CA VAL A 17 2.13 -3.81 2.24
C VAL A 17 1.24 -5.05 2.11
N ARG A 18 0.07 -5.03 2.77
CA ARG A 18 -0.92 -6.11 2.74
C ARG A 18 -2.05 -5.78 1.76
N ASP A 19 -2.73 -6.79 1.23
CA ASP A 19 -3.91 -6.59 0.35
C ASP A 19 -5.17 -6.14 1.07
N ARG A 20 -5.18 -6.16 2.41
CA ARG A 20 -6.33 -5.76 3.23
C ARG A 20 -5.89 -5.26 4.60
N PHE A 21 -6.70 -4.36 5.15
CA PHE A 21 -6.52 -3.77 6.48
C PHE A 21 -7.76 -4.04 7.33
N ASP A 22 -7.60 -4.86 8.36
CA ASP A 22 -8.69 -5.24 9.25
C ASP A 22 -9.21 -4.03 10.04
N LEU A 23 -10.52 -4.01 10.27
CA LEU A 23 -11.18 -3.07 11.17
C LEU A 23 -11.50 -3.79 12.48
N LEU A 24 -10.94 -3.30 13.59
CA LEU A 24 -11.05 -3.93 14.90
C LEU A 24 -11.74 -3.04 15.93
N ASP A 25 -12.63 -3.61 16.74
CA ASP A 25 -13.21 -2.92 17.89
C ASP A 25 -12.17 -2.75 19.02
N VAL A 26 -12.54 -2.02 20.07
CA VAL A 26 -11.66 -1.73 21.23
C VAL A 26 -11.17 -2.96 21.99
N ILE A 27 -11.73 -4.16 21.72
CA ILE A 27 -11.26 -5.43 22.25
C ILE A 27 -10.74 -6.37 21.15
N PHE A 28 -10.26 -5.78 20.06
CA PHE A 28 -9.59 -6.43 18.93
C PHE A 28 -10.42 -7.46 18.16
N ARG A 29 -11.74 -7.23 18.01
CA ARG A 29 -12.63 -8.09 17.22
C ARG A 29 -13.12 -7.40 15.95
N ARG A 30 -13.32 -8.19 14.89
CA ARG A 30 -13.95 -7.75 13.62
C ARG A 30 -15.47 -7.67 13.75
N ARG A 31 -16.00 -6.77 14.57
CA ARG A 31 -17.46 -6.61 14.78
C ARG A 31 -17.85 -5.15 14.88
N GLY A 32 -19.08 -4.83 14.49
CA GLY A 32 -19.64 -3.48 14.61
C GLY A 32 -19.18 -2.51 13.53
N PHE A 33 -18.67 -3.02 12.41
CA PHE A 33 -18.32 -2.26 11.21
C PHE A 33 -19.21 -2.66 10.04
N PHE A 34 -19.35 -1.79 9.05
CA PHE A 34 -20.05 -2.11 7.81
C PHE A 34 -19.30 -3.18 6.99
N GLU A 35 -17.97 -3.07 6.96
CA GLU A 35 -17.04 -4.05 6.40
C GLU A 35 -16.06 -4.49 7.49
N GLU A 36 -15.62 -5.75 7.48
CA GLU A 36 -14.64 -6.24 8.47
C GLU A 36 -13.20 -5.79 8.17
N ALA A 37 -12.92 -5.35 6.94
CA ALA A 37 -11.62 -4.90 6.48
C ALA A 37 -11.77 -3.98 5.27
N ILE A 38 -10.81 -3.07 5.09
CA ILE A 38 -10.67 -2.23 3.90
C ILE A 38 -9.67 -2.90 2.94
N PRO A 39 -10.07 -3.23 1.70
CA PRO A 39 -9.14 -3.78 0.72
C PRO A 39 -8.16 -2.71 0.24
N LEU A 40 -6.91 -3.10 -0.04
CA LEU A 40 -5.88 -2.18 -0.54
C LEU A 40 -6.28 -1.55 -1.88
N ALA A 41 -7.08 -2.25 -2.69
CA ALA A 41 -7.50 -1.80 -4.01
C ALA A 41 -8.36 -0.52 -3.99
N GLU A 42 -8.84 -0.10 -2.82
CA GLU A 42 -9.59 1.15 -2.60
C GLU A 42 -8.68 2.40 -2.50
N PHE A 43 -7.71 2.52 -3.40
CA PHE A 43 -6.91 3.73 -3.53
C PHE A 43 -7.81 4.94 -3.85
N TYR A 44 -7.50 6.08 -3.21
CA TYR A 44 -8.24 7.34 -3.37
C TYR A 44 -9.72 7.27 -2.98
N ASN A 45 -10.15 6.26 -2.20
CA ASN A 45 -11.52 6.13 -1.71
C ASN A 45 -11.65 6.47 -0.23
N PRO A 46 -12.18 7.66 0.15
CA PRO A 46 -12.44 7.98 1.54
C PRO A 46 -13.76 7.39 2.06
N ALA A 47 -14.62 6.83 1.20
CA ALA A 47 -15.98 6.42 1.55
C ALA A 47 -16.09 5.50 2.79
N PRO A 48 -15.18 4.54 3.02
CA PRO A 48 -15.26 3.69 4.21
C PRO A 48 -15.26 4.45 5.55
N PHE A 49 -14.67 5.66 5.58
CA PHE A 49 -14.55 6.47 6.80
C PHE A 49 -15.75 7.40 7.06
N PHE A 50 -16.63 7.61 6.08
CA PHE A 50 -17.74 8.57 6.16
C PHE A 50 -19.13 7.92 6.22
N ARG A 51 -19.23 6.61 6.44
CA ARG A 51 -20.52 5.91 6.51
C ARG A 51 -21.30 6.27 7.78
N GLU A 52 -22.58 6.59 7.63
CA GLU A 52 -23.44 7.04 8.74
C GLU A 52 -23.84 5.91 9.72
N PHE A 53 -23.97 4.67 9.24
CA PHE A 53 -24.40 3.54 10.08
C PHE A 53 -23.68 2.22 9.74
N PRO A 54 -23.11 1.50 10.73
CA PRO A 54 -22.89 1.94 12.11
C PRO A 54 -22.01 3.21 12.13
N ALA A 55 -22.23 4.12 13.11
CA ALA A 55 -21.47 5.37 13.23
C ALA A 55 -19.98 5.09 12.99
N SER A 56 -19.37 5.70 11.97
CA SER A 56 -18.10 5.23 11.39
C SER A 56 -16.96 5.25 12.39
N LYS A 57 -16.78 4.13 13.10
CA LYS A 57 -15.57 3.83 13.89
C LYS A 57 -14.43 3.31 13.00
N ALA A 58 -14.56 3.42 11.68
CA ALA A 58 -13.63 2.83 10.72
C ALA A 58 -12.21 3.40 10.88
N LEU A 59 -12.05 4.67 11.27
CA LEU A 59 -10.73 5.25 11.55
C LEU A 59 -10.08 4.62 12.79
N ASP A 60 -10.80 4.52 13.90
CA ASP A 60 -10.31 3.84 15.10
C ASP A 60 -10.02 2.36 14.80
N GLY A 61 -10.92 1.75 14.03
CA GLY A 61 -10.83 0.35 13.63
C GLY A 61 -9.61 0.03 12.78
N ILE A 62 -9.27 0.88 11.80
CA ILE A 62 -8.09 0.67 10.98
C ILE A 62 -6.81 0.90 11.78
N ILE A 63 -6.80 1.86 12.71
CA ILE A 63 -5.64 2.09 13.59
C ILE A 63 -5.40 0.85 14.45
N LEU A 64 -6.45 0.29 15.05
CA LEU A 64 -6.35 -0.94 15.85
C LEU A 64 -5.92 -2.14 14.99
N GLY A 65 -6.42 -2.25 13.76
CA GLY A 65 -5.98 -3.26 12.80
C GLY A 65 -4.51 -3.11 12.36
N LEU A 66 -4.00 -1.88 12.22
CA LEU A 66 -2.60 -1.62 11.92
C LEU A 66 -1.68 -2.02 13.09
N VAL A 67 -2.12 -1.82 14.33
CA VAL A 67 -1.36 -2.21 15.53
C VAL A 67 -1.39 -3.73 15.71
N ALA A 68 -2.54 -4.37 15.51
CA ALA A 68 -2.72 -5.80 15.80
C ALA A 68 -2.21 -6.72 14.68
N THR A 69 -2.19 -6.26 13.43
CA THR A 69 -1.85 -7.10 12.28
C THR A 69 -0.45 -6.77 11.76
N PRO A 70 0.51 -7.71 11.80
CA PRO A 70 1.84 -7.48 11.27
C PRO A 70 1.80 -7.20 9.76
N GLY A 71 2.79 -6.44 9.27
CA GLY A 71 3.03 -6.31 7.83
C GLY A 71 3.44 -7.64 7.20
N ARG A 72 3.48 -7.66 5.86
CA ARG A 72 4.11 -8.77 5.14
C ARG A 72 5.61 -8.82 5.42
N GLN A 73 6.25 -9.92 5.04
CA GLN A 73 7.70 -10.04 5.18
C GLN A 73 8.43 -9.11 4.20
N VAL A 74 9.64 -8.73 4.57
CA VAL A 74 10.58 -8.05 3.67
C VAL A 74 11.15 -9.11 2.72
N ASP A 75 10.54 -9.26 1.55
CA ASP A 75 10.93 -10.26 0.57
C ASP A 75 10.78 -9.73 -0.87
N ARG A 76 11.09 -10.58 -1.85
CA ARG A 76 11.04 -10.25 -3.28
C ARG A 76 9.61 -10.18 -3.85
N PHE A 77 8.60 -10.53 -3.07
CA PHE A 77 7.21 -10.61 -3.49
C PHE A 77 6.46 -9.36 -3.05
N ILE A 78 5.70 -8.81 -3.98
CA ILE A 78 4.78 -7.71 -3.74
C ILE A 78 3.36 -8.28 -3.81
N THR A 79 2.36 -7.59 -3.25
CA THR A 79 0.99 -8.09 -3.29
C THR A 79 0.38 -7.97 -4.67
N GLU A 80 -0.58 -8.84 -4.99
CA GLU A 80 -1.30 -8.82 -6.28
C GLU A 80 -1.97 -7.47 -6.53
N THR A 81 -2.50 -6.83 -5.49
CA THR A 81 -3.08 -5.50 -5.66
C THR A 81 -2.06 -4.47 -6.14
N LEU A 82 -0.80 -4.57 -5.70
CA LEU A 82 0.24 -3.63 -6.11
C LEU A 82 0.91 -4.01 -7.45
N THR A 83 0.86 -5.28 -7.85
CA THR A 83 1.41 -5.74 -9.14
C THR A 83 0.40 -5.58 -10.28
N ASP A 84 -0.88 -5.86 -10.04
CA ASP A 84 -1.86 -6.05 -11.11
C ASP A 84 -3.07 -5.11 -10.99
N ASN A 85 -3.31 -4.49 -9.83
CA ASN A 85 -4.50 -3.68 -9.59
C ASN A 85 -4.20 -2.30 -8.98
N LEU A 86 -2.96 -1.80 -9.07
CA LEU A 86 -2.62 -0.51 -8.48
C LEU A 86 -3.25 0.60 -9.32
N ARG A 87 -4.14 1.36 -8.69
CA ARG A 87 -4.82 2.48 -9.34
C ARG A 87 -3.99 3.74 -9.17
N LEU A 88 -3.70 4.40 -10.27
CA LEU A 88 -3.31 5.80 -10.30
C LEU A 88 -4.49 6.64 -10.77
N GLU A 89 -4.60 7.87 -10.27
CA GLU A 89 -5.51 8.86 -10.85
C GLU A 89 -5.23 8.95 -12.36
N GLY A 90 -6.28 8.81 -13.16
CA GLY A 90 -6.17 8.83 -14.61
C GLY A 90 -6.15 10.25 -15.18
N GLU A 91 -5.79 10.36 -16.45
CA GLU A 91 -5.89 11.60 -17.21
C GLU A 91 -7.03 11.52 -18.24
N GLY A 92 -7.71 12.64 -18.48
CA GLY A 92 -8.78 12.73 -19.48
C GLY A 92 -10.07 12.03 -19.05
N TRP A 93 -10.55 11.08 -19.86
CA TRP A 93 -11.85 10.42 -19.68
C TRP A 93 -11.80 9.17 -18.79
N ALA A 94 -10.61 8.65 -18.51
CA ALA A 94 -10.43 7.50 -17.63
C ALA A 94 -10.22 7.99 -16.19
N PRO A 95 -11.09 7.62 -15.22
CA PRO A 95 -10.93 8.08 -13.84
C PRO A 95 -9.68 7.50 -13.17
N PHE A 96 -9.22 6.33 -13.61
CA PHE A 96 -8.03 5.67 -13.09
C PHE A 96 -7.29 4.91 -14.19
N THR A 97 -5.97 4.75 -14.01
CA THR A 97 -5.13 3.83 -14.78
C THR A 97 -4.59 2.76 -13.85
N ILE A 98 -4.62 1.50 -14.31
CA ILE A 98 -4.04 0.37 -13.58
C ILE A 98 -2.58 0.24 -13.98
N ILE A 99 -1.69 0.14 -13.00
CA ILE A 99 -0.25 0.00 -13.21
C ILE A 99 0.35 -1.13 -12.39
N ASP A 100 1.53 -1.57 -12.81
CA ASP A 100 2.40 -2.47 -12.05
C ASP A 100 3.43 -1.65 -11.25
N LEU A 101 3.36 -1.73 -9.92
CA LEU A 101 4.26 -1.01 -9.02
C LEU A 101 5.72 -1.48 -9.13
N PRO A 102 6.08 -2.77 -9.01
CA PRO A 102 7.44 -3.24 -9.24
C PRO A 102 8.01 -2.86 -10.60
N ALA A 103 7.23 -2.95 -11.68
CA ALA A 103 7.68 -2.53 -13.01
C ALA A 103 7.97 -1.03 -13.05
N THR A 104 7.05 -0.21 -12.51
CA THR A 104 7.21 1.25 -12.42
C THR A 104 8.44 1.63 -11.58
N ASN A 105 8.68 0.92 -10.48
CA ASN A 105 9.85 1.15 -9.64
C ASN A 105 11.15 0.87 -10.39
N THR A 106 11.17 -0.19 -11.20
CA THR A 106 12.32 -0.57 -12.01
C THR A 106 12.57 0.44 -13.13
N ALA A 107 11.52 0.92 -13.81
CA ALA A 107 11.63 1.99 -14.81
C ALA A 107 12.22 3.26 -14.20
N ARG A 108 11.64 3.75 -13.09
CA ARG A 108 12.12 4.95 -12.40
C ARG A 108 13.56 4.82 -11.87
N ALA A 109 13.98 3.63 -11.45
CA ALA A 109 15.37 3.41 -11.05
C ALA A 109 16.34 3.56 -12.23
N ARG A 110 15.95 3.14 -13.45
CA ARG A 110 16.74 3.38 -14.66
C ARG A 110 16.77 4.86 -15.04
N ASP A 111 15.61 5.52 -14.99
CA ASP A 111 15.50 6.95 -15.30
C ASP A 111 16.37 7.82 -14.38
N HIS A 112 16.53 7.41 -13.12
CA HIS A 112 17.37 8.08 -12.13
C HIS A 112 18.84 7.65 -12.16
N GLY A 113 19.25 6.83 -13.13
CA GLY A 113 20.63 6.38 -13.31
C GLY A 113 21.16 5.52 -12.16
N ILE A 114 20.29 4.75 -11.47
CA ILE A 114 20.70 3.90 -10.35
C ILE A 114 21.58 2.75 -10.89
N PRO A 115 22.86 2.65 -10.48
CA PRO A 115 23.76 1.61 -10.98
C PRO A 115 23.35 0.23 -10.44
N ARG A 116 23.39 -0.81 -11.27
CA ARG A 116 22.88 -2.16 -10.93
C ARG A 116 23.79 -2.97 -9.98
N GLY A 117 25.10 -2.74 -10.01
CA GLY A 117 26.09 -3.54 -9.26
C GLY A 117 26.99 -2.76 -8.28
N LEU A 118 26.95 -1.42 -8.32
CA LEU A 118 27.87 -0.59 -7.53
C LEU A 118 27.51 -0.53 -6.03
N TRP A 119 26.26 -0.84 -5.66
CA TRP A 119 25.78 -0.76 -4.27
C TRP A 119 26.37 -1.84 -3.38
N ILE A 120 26.61 -3.04 -3.90
CA ILE A 120 27.20 -4.16 -3.14
C ILE A 120 28.66 -3.86 -2.77
N ALA A 121 29.37 -3.09 -3.59
CA ALA A 121 30.77 -2.72 -3.35
C ALA A 121 30.95 -1.45 -2.48
N ARG A 122 29.85 -0.76 -2.11
CA ARG A 122 29.88 0.51 -1.36
C ARG A 122 29.24 0.43 0.03
N CYS A 123 28.80 -0.75 0.43
CA CYS A 123 28.30 -1.06 1.77
C CYS A 123 29.29 -1.99 2.46
#